data_AF-A0A2Z3UG94-F1
#
_entry.id   AF-A0A2Z3UG94-F1
#
_cell.length_a   1.000
_cell.length_b   1.000
_cell.length_c   1.000
_cell.angle_alpha   90.00
_cell.angle_beta   90.00
_cell.angle_gamma   90.00
#
_symmetry.space_group_name_H-M   'P 1'
#
loop_
_entity.id
_entity.type
_entity.pdbx_description
1 polymer ?
#
loop_
_entity_poly.entity_id
_entity_poly.type
_entity_poly.pdbx_seq_one_letter_code
_entity_poly.pdbx_strand_id
1 'polypeptide(L)' 'MAERKKILLRLDPAVYEAVAKWAADDLRSVNAQLEYALRLALRGAGRDPRQVERDNADEPDKSSD' A
#
# COMPACT_ATOMS: atom_id res chain seq x y z
N MET A 1 1.56 6.60 14.40
CA MET A 1 1.31 6.16 13.01
C MET A 1 2.60 5.58 12.49
N ALA A 2 2.60 4.35 11.98
CA ALA A 2 3.81 3.76 11.38
C ALA A 2 4.30 4.68 10.24
N GLU A 3 5.62 4.88 10.18
CA GLU A 3 6.22 5.73 9.17
C GLU A 3 5.99 5.13 7.78
N ARG A 4 5.46 5.93 6.85
CA ARG A 4 5.19 5.45 5.48
C ARG A 4 6.50 5.36 4.71
N LYS A 5 6.85 4.15 4.28
CA LYS A 5 8.02 3.93 3.44
C LYS A 5 7.85 4.63 2.09
N LYS A 6 8.71 5.60 1.80
CA LYS A 6 8.77 6.28 0.50
C LYS A 6 9.57 5.40 -0.46
N ILE A 7 9.01 5.12 -1.64
CA ILE A 7 9.67 4.36 -2.70
C ILE A 7 9.62 5.16 -4.00
N LEU A 8 10.65 5.01 -4.84
CA LEU A 8 10.60 5.48 -6.22
C LEU A 8 9.94 4.39 -7.06
N LEU A 9 8.75 4.68 -7.57
CA LEU A 9 7.98 3.77 -8.43
C LEU A 9 8.17 4.18 -9.89
N ARG A 10 8.63 3.25 -10.72
CA ARG A 10 8.55 3.40 -12.18
C ARG A 10 7.20 2.86 -12.64
N LEU A 11 6.44 3.70 -13.33
CA LEU A 11 5.12 3.36 -13.84
C LEU A 11 5.05 3.71 -15.33
N ASP A 12 4.35 2.90 -16.10
CA ASP A 12 3.96 3.28 -17.45
C ASP A 12 3.16 4.60 -17.40
N PRO A 13 3.47 5.60 -18.24
CA PRO A 13 2.78 6.89 -18.22
C PRO A 13 1.26 6.77 -18.40
N ALA A 14 0.77 5.87 -19.27
CA ALA A 14 -0.66 5.69 -19.49
C ALA A 14 -1.35 5.10 -18.24
N VAL A 15 -0.65 4.25 -17.49
CA VAL A 15 -1.17 3.74 -16.21
C VAL A 15 -1.22 4.85 -15.16
N TYR A 16 -0.22 5.73 -15.11
CA TYR A 16 -0.24 6.90 -14.22
C TYR A 16 -1.47 7.78 -14.50
N GLU A 17 -1.71 8.13 -15.77
CA GLU A 17 -2.85 8.98 -16.16
C GLU A 17 -4.19 8.34 -15.78
N ALA A 18 -4.35 7.04 -16.00
CA ALA A 18 -5.57 6.32 -15.62
C ALA A 18 -5.80 6.37 -14.10
N VAL A 19 -4.75 6.16 -13.30
CA VAL A 19 -4.84 6.24 -11.84
C VAL A 19 -5.10 7.67 -11.38
N ALA A 20 -4.49 8.68 -12.01
CA ALA A 20 -4.69 10.08 -11.68
C ALA A 20 -6.12 10.53 -11.95
N LYS A 21 -6.69 10.13 -13.08
CA LYS A 21 -8.11 10.36 -13.41
C LYS A 21 -9.03 9.72 -12.37
N TRP A 22 -8.81 8.44 -12.05
CA TRP A 22 -9.61 7.75 -11.03
C TRP A 22 -9.51 8.42 -9.65
N ALA A 23 -8.30 8.85 -9.26
CA ALA A 23 -8.10 9.58 -8.01
C ALA A 23 -8.88 10.91 -8.00
N ALA A 24 -8.91 11.63 -9.12
CA ALA A 24 -9.67 12.87 -9.26
C ALA A 24 -11.19 12.63 -9.16
N ASP A 25 -11.69 11.58 -9.82
CA ASP A 25 -13.10 11.18 -9.78
C ASP A 25 -13.53 10.83 -8.33
N ASP A 26 -12.64 10.22 -7.55
CA ASP A 26 -12.86 9.84 -6.14
C ASP A 26 -12.44 10.94 -5.13
N LEU A 27 -12.14 12.17 -5.60
CA LEU A 27 -11.70 13.31 -4.79
C LEU A 27 -10.54 12.99 -3.82
N ARG A 28 -9.52 12.29 -4.31
CA ARG A 28 -8.36 11.93 -3.50
C ARG A 28 -7.02 12.15 -4.19
N SER A 29 -5.95 12.06 -3.41
CA SER A 29 -4.60 12.11 -3.95
C SER A 29 -4.25 10.83 -4.70
N VAL A 30 -3.39 10.96 -5.71
CA VAL A 30 -2.86 9.81 -6.47
C VAL A 30 -2.20 8.77 -5.55
N ASN A 31 -1.46 9.22 -4.53
CA ASN A 31 -0.83 8.30 -3.57
C ASN A 31 -1.86 7.54 -2.74
N ALA A 32 -2.95 8.19 -2.31
CA ALA A 32 -4.04 7.51 -1.61
C ALA A 32 -4.76 6.50 -2.52
N GLN A 33 -4.91 6.83 -3.81
CA GLN A 33 -5.51 5.92 -4.79
C GLN A 33 -4.62 4.71 -5.07
N LEU A 34 -3.31 4.91 -5.23
CA LEU A 34 -2.33 3.83 -5.38
C LEU A 34 -2.34 2.88 -4.17
N GLU A 35 -2.31 3.43 -2.95
CA GLU A 35 -2.39 2.63 -1.72
C GLU A 35 -3.67 1.79 -1.66
N TYR A 36 -4.82 2.39 -2.01
CA TYR A 36 -6.10 1.70 -2.06
C TYR A 36 -6.07 0.54 -3.07
N ALA A 37 -5.62 0.79 -4.30
CA ALA A 37 -5.55 -0.20 -5.36
C ALA A 37 -4.60 -1.35 -5.00
N LEU A 38 -3.43 -1.04 -4.42
CA LEU A 38 -2.45 -2.04 -3.98
C LEU A 38 -3.03 -2.94 -2.87
N ARG A 39 -3.69 -2.36 -1.86
CA ARG A 39 -4.35 -3.14 -0.80
C ARG A 39 -5.46 -4.02 -1.34
N LEU A 40 -6.24 -3.52 -2.31
CA LEU A 40 -7.29 -4.30 -2.95
C LEU A 40 -6.71 -5.49 -3.73
N ALA A 41 -5.65 -5.26 -4.52
CA ALA A 41 -4.95 -6.32 -5.26
C ALA A 41 -4.32 -7.36 -4.33
N LEU A 42 -3.67 -6.93 -3.25
CA LEU A 42 -3.08 -7.83 -2.25
C LEU A 42 -4.15 -8.71 -1.57
N ARG A 43 -5.29 -8.14 -1.19
CA ARG A 43 -6.41 -8.93 -0.65
C ARG A 43 -6.95 -9.93 -1.67
N GLY A 44 -7.12 -9.52 -2.92
CA GLY A 44 -7.55 -10.42 -4.00
C GLY A 44 -6.56 -11.57 -4.25
N ALA A 45 -5.28 -11.34 -4.00
CA ALA A 45 -4.22 -12.34 -4.08
C ALA A 45 -4.04 -13.16 -2.78
N GLY A 46 -4.87 -12.96 -1.75
CA GLY A 46 -4.75 -13.66 -0.46
C GLY A 46 -3.55 -13.22 0.40
N ARG A 47 -3.02 -12.01 0.18
CA ARG A 47 -1.85 -11.44 0.87
C ARG A 47 -2.22 -10.21 1.70
N ASP A 48 -3.29 -10.29 2.49
CA ASP A 48 -3.78 -9.12 3.24
C ASP A 48 -2.71 -8.64 4.24
N PRO A 49 -2.22 -7.39 4.14
CA PRO A 49 -1.20 -6.87 5.05
C PRO A 49 -1.67 -6.84 6.53
N ARG A 50 -2.98 -6.91 6.81
CA ARG A 50 -3.51 -7.06 8.18
C ARG A 50 -3.22 -8.42 8.81
N GLN A 51 -2.95 -9.45 8.00
CA GLN A 51 -2.42 -10.72 8.51
C GLN A 51 -0.94 -10.55 8.86
N VAL A 52 -0.16 -9.95 7.97
CA VAL A 52 1.28 -9.71 8.15
C VAL A 52 1.57 -8.84 9.39
N GLU A 53 0.78 -7.81 9.65
CA GLU A 53 0.93 -6.97 10.87
C GLU A 53 0.60 -7.73 12.17
N ARG A 54 -0.31 -8.72 12.14
CA ARG A 54 -0.59 -9.58 13.29
C ARG A 54 0.53 -10.60 13.49
N ASP A 55 0.98 -11.22 12.41
CA ASP A 55 2.06 -12.21 12.44
C ASP A 55 3.38 -11.59 12.96
N ASN A 56 3.67 -10.33 12.60
CA ASN A 56 4.82 -9.57 13.14
C ASN A 56 4.61 -9.06 14.58
N ALA A 57 3.37 -8.87 15.03
CA ALA A 57 3.09 -8.43 16.41
C ALA A 57 3.16 -9.60 17.42
N ASP A 58 2.99 -10.83 16.95
CA ASP A 58 3.10 -12.05 17.75
C ASP A 58 4.55 -12.59 17.82
N GLU A 59 5.50 -11.97 17.12
CA GLU A 59 6.93 -12.27 17.23
C GLU A 59 7.53 -11.50 18.42
N PRO A 60 7.89 -12.17 19.55
CA PRO A 60 8.45 -11.48 20.70
C PRO A 60 9.79 -10.85 20.33
N ASP A 61 9.93 -9.57 20.63
CA ASP A 61 11.15 -8.78 20.47
C ASP A 61 12.33 -9.50 21.15
N LYS A 62 13.12 -10.23 20.35
CA LYS A 62 14.42 -10.77 20.73
C LYS A 62 15.51 -9.80 20.30
N SER A 63 15.44 -8.57 20.80
CA SER A 63 16.58 -7.64 20.71
C SER A 63 16.71 -6.84 22.01
N SER A 64 17.22 -7.52 23.03
CA SER A 64 17.79 -6.89 24.22
C SER A 64 19.01 -7.71 24.64
N ASP A 65 20.16 -7.33 24.09
CA ASP A 65 21.51 -7.68 24.57
C ASP A 65 22.35 -6.39 24.54
#